data_AF-A0A939VLZ9-F1
#
_entry.id   AF-A0A939VLZ9-F1
#
_cell.length_a   1.000
_cell.length_b   1.000
_cell.length_c   1.000
_cell.angle_alpha   90.00
_cell.angle_beta   90.00
_cell.angle_gamma   90.00
#
_symmetry.space_group_name_H-M   'P 1'
#
loop_
_entity.id
_entity.type
_entity.pdbx_description
1 polymer ?
#
loop_
_entity_poly.entity_id
_entity_poly.type
_entity_poly.pdbx_seq_one_letter_code
_entity_poly.pdbx_strand_id
1 'polypeptide(L)'
;MVKLERWVHYKGDLEFDYIGDQGERKNSKATIDFFAPDKDVPVSDFVTTQFVATYKDYYFLGNTGELCPKRISKRNQSFKLIEDIFFSGEKSILEKKEAWTLTDVLNILAWKTGNIDHEKSKNAGRLIYKDGWSVNEMKGEYSIKLRAYSLSGNAYRNFAKKIIDIRERYSNDPSNDNSLWKELMAVAENVQGLGPVYLITLMFFITKGKYPIYDRFAMAALLSLLASENGYNLPHDESIVRKTSLPEKSGSTELSRLKLYNNYIGLLHHFFGQNWKNDREIDQALWVYGHYFDVQQ
;
A
#
# COMPACT_ATOMS: atom_id res chain seq x y z
N MET A 1 6.88 -20.34 38.38
CA MET A 1 5.51 -19.77 38.45
C MET A 1 5.33 -18.89 37.22
N VAL A 2 4.65 -19.40 36.19
CA VAL A 2 4.45 -18.71 34.92
C VAL A 2 3.47 -17.58 35.16
N LYS A 3 3.90 -16.31 35.05
CA LYS A 3 2.95 -15.19 34.94
C LYS A 3 2.17 -15.44 33.65
N LEU A 4 0.92 -15.87 33.77
CA LEU A 4 -0.02 -15.82 32.66
C LEU A 4 -0.13 -14.36 32.27
N GLU A 5 0.49 -13.99 31.15
CA GLU A 5 0.33 -12.66 30.55
C GLU A 5 -1.17 -12.47 30.33
N ARG A 6 -1.77 -11.54 31.09
CA ARG A 6 -3.16 -11.14 30.82
C ARG A 6 -3.14 -10.35 29.53
N TRP A 7 -4.02 -10.72 28.61
CA TRP A 7 -4.22 -9.96 27.37
C TRP A 7 -5.37 -8.99 27.59
N VAL A 8 -5.18 -7.74 27.16
CA VAL A 8 -6.20 -6.71 27.15
C VAL A 8 -6.77 -6.62 25.74
N HIS A 9 -8.09 -6.75 25.63
CA HIS A 9 -8.82 -6.47 24.38
C HIS A 9 -9.34 -5.05 24.44
N TYR A 10 -8.93 -4.24 23.49
CA TYR A 10 -9.52 -2.93 23.26
C TYR A 10 -10.32 -2.91 21.97
N LYS A 11 -11.53 -2.34 22.03
CA LYS A 11 -12.36 -2.04 20.87
C LYS A 11 -13.10 -0.74 21.08
N GLY A 12 -12.92 0.19 20.16
CA GLY A 12 -13.53 1.51 20.23
C GLY A 12 -13.46 2.22 18.91
N ASP A 13 -14.24 3.27 18.78
CA ASP A 13 -14.05 4.23 17.70
C ASP A 13 -13.35 5.46 18.27
N LEU A 14 -12.30 5.90 17.62
CA LEU A 14 -11.59 7.13 17.94
C LEU A 14 -11.90 8.18 16.88
N GLU A 15 -12.24 9.38 17.36
CA GLU A 15 -12.44 10.55 16.54
C GLU A 15 -11.15 11.36 16.48
N PHE A 16 -10.83 11.88 15.31
CA PHE A 16 -9.63 12.67 15.08
C PHE A 16 -9.90 13.73 14.03
N ASP A 17 -9.20 14.86 14.16
CA ASP A 17 -9.25 15.94 13.19
C ASP A 17 -8.02 15.93 12.29
N TYR A 18 -8.20 16.33 11.04
CA TYR A 18 -7.12 16.52 10.09
C TYR A 18 -7.41 17.66 9.11
N ILE A 19 -6.37 18.12 8.40
CA ILE A 19 -6.49 19.13 7.35
C ILE A 19 -6.52 18.44 5.99
N GLY A 20 -7.61 18.65 5.24
CA GLY A 20 -7.81 18.12 3.91
C GLY A 20 -6.98 18.83 2.84
N ASP A 21 -7.15 18.37 1.59
CA ASP A 21 -6.38 18.84 0.45
C ASP A 21 -6.64 20.29 0.05
N GLN A 22 -7.77 20.85 0.44
CA GLN A 22 -8.12 22.26 0.20
C GLN A 22 -7.88 23.13 1.45
N GLY A 23 -7.16 22.62 2.44
CA GLY A 23 -6.88 23.32 3.69
C GLY A 23 -8.06 23.31 4.68
N GLU A 24 -9.12 22.57 4.39
CA GLU A 24 -10.31 22.47 5.22
C GLU A 24 -10.09 21.52 6.40
N ARG A 25 -10.51 21.94 7.61
CA ARG A 25 -10.51 21.06 8.79
C ARG A 25 -11.64 20.04 8.65
N LYS A 26 -11.31 18.76 8.77
CA LYS A 26 -12.23 17.64 8.72
C LYS A 26 -12.18 16.85 10.02
N ASN A 27 -13.35 16.42 10.47
CA ASN A 27 -13.48 15.44 11.54
C ASN A 27 -13.68 14.05 10.91
N SER A 28 -13.03 13.05 11.48
CA SER A 28 -13.12 11.66 11.03
C SER A 28 -13.14 10.71 12.20
N LYS A 29 -13.56 9.47 11.92
CA LYS A 29 -13.76 8.43 12.92
C LYS A 29 -13.20 7.11 12.42
N ALA A 30 -12.22 6.57 13.14
CA ALA A 30 -11.62 5.27 12.86
C ALA A 30 -11.93 4.28 13.98
N THR A 31 -12.33 3.06 13.59
CA THR A 31 -12.47 1.96 14.54
C THR A 31 -11.10 1.35 14.79
N ILE A 32 -10.68 1.34 16.05
CA ILE A 32 -9.52 0.58 16.52
C ILE A 32 -10.01 -0.68 17.25
N ASP A 33 -9.33 -1.79 17.00
CA ASP A 33 -9.67 -3.10 17.58
C ASP A 33 -8.35 -3.87 17.69
N PHE A 34 -7.85 -4.05 18.92
CA PHE A 34 -6.56 -4.67 19.14
C PHE A 34 -6.51 -5.52 20.41
N PHE A 35 -5.61 -6.51 20.39
CA PHE A 35 -5.27 -7.33 21.55
C PHE A 35 -3.79 -7.13 21.88
N ALA A 36 -3.49 -6.78 23.13
CA ALA A 36 -2.14 -6.50 23.61
C ALA A 36 -1.89 -7.15 24.98
N PRO A 37 -0.65 -7.53 25.31
CA PRO A 37 -0.30 -7.94 26.66
C PRO A 37 -0.39 -6.77 27.65
N ASP A 38 -0.87 -7.06 28.86
CA ASP A 38 -0.97 -6.15 30.00
C ASP A 38 0.43 -5.81 30.54
N LYS A 39 1.10 -4.85 29.89
CA LYS A 39 2.42 -4.32 30.25
C LYS A 39 2.32 -2.81 30.39
N ASP A 40 2.77 -2.27 31.53
CA ASP A 40 3.01 -0.84 31.74
C ASP A 40 4.21 -0.41 30.87
N VAL A 41 3.98 -0.11 29.59
CA VAL A 41 5.02 0.50 28.73
C VAL A 41 4.69 1.99 28.58
N PRO A 42 5.67 2.88 28.80
CA PRO A 42 5.48 4.31 28.61
C PRO A 42 4.89 4.65 27.23
N VAL A 43 3.96 5.58 27.19
CA VAL A 43 3.48 6.20 25.95
C VAL A 43 4.67 6.96 25.34
N SER A 44 5.08 6.58 24.14
CA SER A 44 6.13 7.31 23.43
C SER A 44 5.50 8.55 22.79
N ASP A 45 5.89 9.73 23.26
CA ASP A 45 5.73 10.97 22.49
C ASP A 45 6.53 10.82 21.21
N PHE A 46 5.85 10.67 20.09
CA PHE A 46 6.50 10.22 18.88
C PHE A 46 6.34 11.23 17.75
N VAL A 47 7.45 11.85 17.37
CA VAL A 47 7.50 12.89 16.34
C VAL A 47 7.64 12.25 14.96
N THR A 48 6.77 12.64 14.04
CA THR A 48 6.65 12.10 12.67
C THR A 48 7.97 12.02 11.89
N THR A 49 8.90 12.96 12.08
CA THR A 49 10.22 12.94 11.41
C THR A 49 11.12 11.81 11.94
N GLN A 50 11.07 11.55 13.25
CA GLN A 50 11.83 10.47 13.87
C GLN A 50 11.28 9.10 13.44
N PHE A 51 9.96 9.00 13.22
CA PHE A 51 9.34 7.79 12.67
C PHE A 51 9.98 7.32 11.37
N VAL A 52 9.98 8.21 10.39
CA VAL A 52 10.40 7.89 9.03
C VAL A 52 11.88 7.51 9.04
N ALA A 53 12.71 8.30 9.73
CA ALA A 53 14.14 8.02 9.88
C ALA A 53 14.44 6.68 10.58
N THR A 54 13.58 6.27 11.51
CA THR A 54 13.75 5.01 12.26
C THR A 54 13.44 3.79 11.40
N TYR A 55 12.38 3.84 10.59
CA TYR A 55 11.84 2.62 9.97
C TYR A 55 12.07 2.49 8.46
N LYS A 56 12.20 3.59 7.70
CA LYS A 56 12.19 3.52 6.22
C LYS A 56 13.27 2.61 5.65
N ASP A 57 14.47 2.60 6.25
CA ASP A 57 15.61 1.89 5.67
C ASP A 57 15.44 0.36 5.76
N TYR A 58 14.70 -0.15 6.74
CA TYR A 58 14.41 -1.59 6.87
C TYR A 58 13.45 -2.13 5.80
N TYR A 59 12.85 -1.25 4.99
CA TYR A 59 12.11 -1.63 3.79
C TYR A 59 13.03 -2.26 2.73
N PHE A 60 14.30 -1.84 2.72
CA PHE A 60 15.26 -2.22 1.69
C PHE A 60 16.10 -3.45 2.07
N LEU A 61 16.39 -4.27 1.07
CA LEU A 61 17.21 -5.47 1.16
C LEU A 61 18.57 -5.17 1.78
N GLY A 62 18.95 -5.98 2.77
CA GLY A 62 20.25 -5.91 3.43
C GLY A 62 20.22 -5.15 4.75
N ASN A 63 19.15 -4.42 5.05
CA ASN A 63 18.96 -3.77 6.33
C ASN A 63 18.24 -4.72 7.29
N THR A 64 19.00 -5.42 8.14
CA THR A 64 18.49 -6.39 9.14
C THR A 64 19.02 -6.08 10.54
N GLY A 65 18.89 -4.82 10.95
CA GLY A 65 19.30 -4.35 12.28
C GLY A 65 18.29 -4.68 13.37
N GLU A 66 18.57 -4.26 14.60
CA GLU A 66 17.75 -4.54 15.79
C GLU A 66 16.30 -4.03 15.70
N LEU A 67 16.08 -2.96 14.94
CA LEU A 67 14.76 -2.36 14.70
C LEU A 67 14.08 -2.89 13.42
N CYS A 68 14.57 -3.99 12.84
CA CYS A 68 13.85 -4.69 11.78
C CYS A 68 12.83 -5.66 12.41
N PRO A 69 11.52 -5.53 12.11
CA PRO A 69 10.53 -6.48 12.58
C PRO A 69 10.88 -7.92 12.20
N LYS A 70 10.69 -8.86 13.13
CA LYS A 70 11.01 -10.29 12.92
C LYS A 70 10.23 -10.93 11.77
N ARG A 71 9.06 -10.36 11.45
CA ARG A 71 8.16 -10.83 10.37
C ARG A 71 8.62 -10.36 8.98
N ILE A 72 9.53 -9.39 8.91
CA ILE A 72 10.15 -9.00 7.65
C ILE A 72 11.27 -9.99 7.33
N SER A 73 11.11 -10.70 6.22
CA SER A 73 12.18 -11.53 5.65
C SER A 73 12.79 -10.84 4.44
N LYS A 74 14.00 -11.25 4.04
CA LYS A 74 14.63 -10.81 2.79
C LYS A 74 13.72 -10.98 1.56
N ARG A 75 12.78 -11.92 1.58
CA ARG A 75 11.84 -12.15 0.46
C ARG A 75 10.78 -11.05 0.31
N ASN A 76 10.57 -10.25 1.35
CA ASN A 76 9.56 -9.20 1.42
C ASN A 76 10.14 -7.79 1.33
N GLN A 77 11.47 -7.65 1.48
CA GLN A 77 12.16 -6.38 1.32
C GLN A 77 12.36 -6.05 -0.16
N SER A 78 12.31 -4.76 -0.48
CA SER A 78 12.54 -4.27 -1.85
C SER A 78 14.02 -3.98 -2.10
N PHE A 79 14.40 -3.83 -3.36
CA PHE A 79 15.74 -3.37 -3.73
C PHE A 79 15.65 -1.94 -4.25
N LYS A 80 16.57 -1.07 -3.84
CA LYS A 80 16.50 0.36 -4.20
C LYS A 80 16.45 0.59 -5.71
N LEU A 81 17.30 -0.10 -6.49
CA LEU A 81 17.27 0.01 -7.96
C LEU A 81 15.95 -0.46 -8.58
N ILE A 82 15.21 -1.33 -7.90
CA ILE A 82 13.87 -1.75 -8.35
C ILE A 82 12.86 -0.67 -8.01
N GLU A 83 12.87 -0.11 -6.80
CA GLU A 83 12.02 1.03 -6.45
C GLU A 83 12.23 2.21 -7.40
N ASP A 84 13.47 2.45 -7.85
CA ASP A 84 13.78 3.53 -8.78
C ASP A 84 13.07 3.37 -10.13
N ILE A 85 12.84 2.13 -10.60
CA ILE A 85 12.04 1.87 -11.81
C ILE A 85 10.59 2.37 -11.65
N PHE A 86 10.05 2.31 -10.44
CA PHE A 86 8.67 2.70 -10.18
C PHE A 86 8.52 4.17 -9.82
N PHE A 87 9.46 4.72 -9.03
CA PHE A 87 9.24 5.98 -8.33
C PHE A 87 10.33 7.05 -8.55
N SER A 88 11.52 6.70 -9.05
CA SER A 88 12.65 7.64 -9.10
C SER A 88 13.06 8.03 -10.52
N GLY A 89 13.02 9.33 -10.80
CA GLY A 89 13.51 9.91 -12.05
C GLY A 89 12.46 9.93 -13.17
N GLU A 90 12.77 10.66 -14.25
CA GLU A 90 11.82 10.97 -15.33
C GLU A 90 11.35 9.74 -16.12
N LYS A 91 12.11 8.64 -16.07
CA LYS A 91 11.79 7.37 -16.74
C LYS A 91 11.07 6.38 -15.81
N SER A 92 10.86 6.73 -14.55
CA SER A 92 10.11 5.88 -13.63
C SER A 92 8.66 5.73 -14.09
N ILE A 93 8.01 4.61 -13.78
CA ILE A 93 6.64 4.36 -14.21
C ILE A 93 5.67 5.43 -13.69
N LEU A 94 5.91 5.94 -12.47
CA LEU A 94 5.11 7.01 -11.86
C LEU A 94 5.22 8.32 -12.64
N GLU A 95 6.45 8.73 -13.00
CA GLU A 95 6.68 10.05 -13.62
C GLU A 95 6.66 10.06 -15.15
N LYS A 96 6.68 8.88 -15.77
CA LYS A 96 6.73 8.67 -17.22
C LYS A 96 5.78 9.61 -17.95
N LYS A 97 6.29 10.42 -18.88
CA LYS A 97 5.48 11.32 -19.70
C LYS A 97 4.93 10.61 -20.94
N GLU A 98 5.64 9.60 -21.41
CA GLU A 98 5.24 8.79 -22.55
C GLU A 98 4.01 7.91 -22.24
N ALA A 99 3.42 7.38 -23.30
CA ALA A 99 2.39 6.36 -23.18
C ALA A 99 2.93 5.15 -22.40
N TRP A 100 2.07 4.60 -21.54
CA TRP A 100 2.37 3.33 -20.90
C TRP A 100 2.36 2.20 -21.92
N THR A 101 3.24 1.25 -21.69
CA THR A 101 3.32 -0.02 -22.41
C THR A 101 2.53 -1.09 -21.66
N LEU A 102 2.29 -2.23 -22.32
CA LEU A 102 1.72 -3.39 -21.65
C LEU A 102 2.61 -3.84 -20.47
N THR A 103 3.93 -3.79 -20.65
CA THR A 103 4.90 -4.14 -19.62
C THR A 103 4.81 -3.22 -18.39
N ASP A 104 4.49 -1.94 -18.55
CA ASP A 104 4.31 -1.02 -17.40
C ASP A 104 3.15 -1.46 -16.50
N VAL A 105 2.01 -1.86 -17.09
CA VAL A 105 0.86 -2.39 -16.34
C VAL A 105 1.23 -3.71 -15.64
N LEU A 106 2.01 -4.58 -16.30
CA LEU A 106 2.51 -5.82 -15.71
C LEU A 106 3.38 -5.51 -14.49
N ASN A 107 4.33 -4.58 -14.64
CA ASN A 107 5.29 -4.19 -13.61
C ASN A 107 4.58 -3.68 -12.37
N ILE A 108 3.59 -2.78 -12.53
CA ILE A 108 2.81 -2.23 -11.41
C ILE A 108 2.12 -3.34 -10.62
N LEU A 109 1.47 -4.27 -11.32
CA LEU A 109 0.77 -5.39 -10.66
C LEU A 109 1.74 -6.38 -10.03
N ALA A 110 2.88 -6.67 -10.69
CA ALA A 110 3.92 -7.55 -10.17
C ALA A 110 4.53 -6.98 -8.89
N TRP A 111 4.80 -5.67 -8.87
CA TRP A 111 5.29 -4.95 -7.70
C TRP A 111 4.28 -5.03 -6.54
N LYS A 112 3.01 -4.67 -6.77
CA LYS A 112 1.99 -4.71 -5.71
C LYS A 112 1.73 -6.10 -5.15
N THR A 113 1.84 -7.13 -5.98
CA THR A 113 1.59 -8.52 -5.58
C THR A 113 2.83 -9.21 -4.99
N GLY A 114 3.98 -8.53 -4.92
CA GLY A 114 5.23 -9.12 -4.46
C GLY A 114 5.77 -10.21 -5.39
N ASN A 115 5.44 -10.14 -6.70
CA ASN A 115 5.87 -11.10 -7.72
C ASN A 115 7.11 -10.68 -8.50
N ILE A 116 7.81 -9.63 -8.04
CA ILE A 116 9.18 -9.34 -8.48
C ILE A 116 10.14 -10.17 -7.62
N ASP A 117 11.08 -10.85 -8.27
CA ASP A 117 12.20 -11.51 -7.62
C ASP A 117 13.33 -10.48 -7.44
N HIS A 118 13.32 -9.77 -6.31
CA HIS A 118 14.25 -8.65 -6.06
C HIS A 118 15.72 -9.08 -6.07
N GLU A 119 16.03 -10.28 -5.59
CA GLU A 119 17.40 -10.80 -5.55
C GLU A 119 17.91 -11.14 -6.95
N LYS A 120 17.12 -11.86 -7.76
CA LYS A 120 17.49 -12.12 -9.17
C LYS A 120 17.52 -10.84 -9.98
N SER A 121 16.56 -9.93 -9.76
CA SER A 121 16.50 -8.65 -10.49
C SER A 121 17.72 -7.78 -10.21
N LYS A 122 18.19 -7.75 -8.95
CA LYS A 122 19.44 -7.10 -8.56
C LYS A 122 20.63 -7.65 -9.36
N ASN A 123 20.77 -8.97 -9.44
CA ASN A 123 21.89 -9.60 -10.12
C ASN A 123 21.85 -9.42 -11.64
N ALA A 124 20.65 -9.31 -12.22
CA ALA A 124 20.46 -9.17 -13.66
C ALA A 124 20.40 -7.72 -14.16
N GLY A 125 20.29 -6.73 -13.27
CA GLY A 125 20.13 -5.32 -13.64
C GLY A 125 18.81 -4.99 -14.36
N ARG A 126 17.80 -5.87 -14.25
CA ARG A 126 16.48 -5.73 -14.88
C ARG A 126 15.42 -6.48 -14.07
N LEU A 127 14.15 -6.15 -14.28
CA LEU A 127 13.05 -6.88 -13.64
C LEU A 127 13.04 -8.36 -14.04
N ILE A 128 13.06 -9.22 -13.02
CA ILE A 128 12.83 -10.66 -13.10
C ILE A 128 11.63 -10.97 -12.21
N TYR A 129 10.68 -11.72 -12.74
CA TYR A 129 9.46 -12.08 -12.03
C TYR A 129 9.55 -13.48 -11.42
N LYS A 130 8.72 -13.72 -10.41
CA LYS A 130 8.48 -15.04 -9.82
C LYS A 130 7.60 -15.90 -10.75
N ASP A 131 7.54 -17.19 -10.47
CA ASP A 131 6.78 -18.16 -11.28
C ASP A 131 5.31 -17.75 -11.49
N GLY A 132 4.82 -17.94 -12.72
CA GLY A 132 3.47 -17.53 -13.13
C GLY A 132 3.38 -16.10 -13.67
N TRP A 133 4.48 -15.36 -13.66
CA TRP A 133 4.60 -14.02 -14.25
C TRP A 133 5.66 -14.03 -15.34
N SER A 134 5.31 -13.58 -16.55
CA SER A 134 6.24 -13.56 -17.67
C SER A 134 5.91 -12.49 -18.70
N VAL A 135 6.96 -12.03 -19.38
CA VAL A 135 6.90 -11.10 -20.49
C VAL A 135 7.82 -11.57 -21.61
N ASN A 136 7.31 -11.56 -22.84
CA ASN A 136 8.08 -11.69 -24.06
C ASN A 136 7.49 -10.71 -25.09
N GLU A 137 8.02 -9.50 -25.08
CA GLU A 137 7.53 -8.40 -25.94
C GLU A 137 7.63 -8.75 -27.42
N MET A 138 8.70 -9.43 -27.84
CA MET A 138 8.92 -9.83 -29.24
C MET A 138 7.83 -10.76 -29.76
N LYS A 139 7.36 -11.69 -28.93
CA LYS A 139 6.24 -12.59 -29.26
C LYS A 139 4.88 -12.03 -28.81
N GLY A 140 4.90 -10.85 -28.18
CA GLY A 140 3.75 -10.26 -27.52
C GLY A 140 3.17 -11.12 -26.38
N GLU A 141 3.88 -12.10 -25.84
CA GLU A 141 3.36 -13.03 -24.82
C GLU A 141 3.48 -12.42 -23.43
N TYR A 142 2.38 -12.39 -22.69
CA TYR A 142 2.30 -11.91 -21.31
C TYR A 142 1.50 -12.89 -20.49
N SER A 143 1.92 -13.11 -19.25
CA SER A 143 1.17 -13.90 -18.26
C SER A 143 1.31 -13.26 -16.90
N ILE A 144 0.19 -13.14 -16.19
CA ILE A 144 0.17 -12.76 -14.77
C ILE A 144 -0.66 -13.79 -14.00
N LYS A 145 -0.25 -14.07 -12.77
CA LYS A 145 -0.98 -14.95 -11.85
C LYS A 145 -1.50 -14.13 -10.67
N LEU A 146 -2.81 -13.85 -10.69
CA LEU A 146 -3.53 -13.15 -9.63
C LEU A 146 -4.23 -14.18 -8.73
N ARG A 147 -3.65 -14.46 -7.56
CA ARG A 147 -4.22 -15.41 -6.57
C ARG A 147 -4.61 -16.75 -7.23
N ALA A 148 -5.90 -17.09 -7.30
CA ALA A 148 -6.41 -18.33 -7.92
C ALA A 148 -6.74 -18.20 -9.42
N TYR A 149 -6.36 -17.10 -10.05
CA TYR A 149 -6.66 -16.79 -11.45
C TYR A 149 -5.39 -16.43 -12.22
N SER A 150 -5.34 -16.78 -13.50
CA SER A 150 -4.24 -16.38 -14.40
C SER A 150 -4.80 -15.66 -15.60
N LEU A 151 -4.18 -14.54 -15.95
CA LEU A 151 -4.54 -13.72 -17.09
C LEU A 151 -3.35 -13.70 -18.06
N SER A 152 -3.55 -14.17 -19.29
CA SER A 152 -2.46 -14.32 -20.26
C SER A 152 -2.88 -14.01 -21.69
N GLY A 153 -1.90 -13.88 -22.58
CA GLY A 153 -2.10 -13.72 -24.01
C GLY A 153 -3.02 -12.54 -24.35
N ASN A 154 -4.03 -12.79 -25.20
CA ASN A 154 -4.98 -11.76 -25.63
C ASN A 154 -5.80 -11.17 -24.47
N ALA A 155 -6.13 -11.97 -23.45
CA ALA A 155 -6.92 -11.49 -22.32
C ALA A 155 -6.14 -10.44 -21.52
N TYR A 156 -4.86 -10.71 -21.25
CA TYR A 156 -3.96 -9.73 -20.63
C TYR A 156 -3.79 -8.49 -21.51
N ARG A 157 -3.51 -8.67 -22.81
CA ARG A 157 -3.33 -7.55 -23.75
C ARG A 157 -4.54 -6.61 -23.76
N ASN A 158 -5.75 -7.16 -23.82
CA ASN A 158 -6.98 -6.38 -23.82
C ASN A 158 -7.19 -5.65 -22.48
N PHE A 159 -6.90 -6.31 -21.35
CA PHE A 159 -6.93 -5.69 -20.04
C PHE A 159 -5.94 -4.52 -19.93
N ALA A 160 -4.68 -4.73 -20.26
CA ALA A 160 -3.63 -3.72 -20.14
C ALA A 160 -3.87 -2.54 -21.09
N LYS A 161 -4.35 -2.77 -22.31
CA LYS A 161 -4.77 -1.68 -23.22
C LYS A 161 -5.84 -0.79 -22.61
N LYS A 162 -6.89 -1.37 -22.00
CA LYS A 162 -7.93 -0.57 -21.32
C LYS A 162 -7.36 0.30 -20.20
N ILE A 163 -6.42 -0.22 -19.42
CA ILE A 163 -5.75 0.55 -18.36
C ILE A 163 -4.93 1.71 -18.94
N ILE A 164 -4.19 1.46 -20.03
CA ILE A 164 -3.42 2.49 -20.75
C ILE A 164 -4.35 3.59 -21.28
N ASP A 165 -5.45 3.22 -21.91
CA ASP A 165 -6.43 4.18 -22.45
C ASP A 165 -7.07 5.02 -21.33
N ILE A 166 -7.35 4.40 -20.16
CA ILE A 166 -7.86 5.11 -18.97
C ILE A 166 -6.84 6.15 -18.50
N ARG A 167 -5.56 5.77 -18.41
CA ARG A 167 -4.48 6.71 -18.02
C ARG A 167 -4.38 7.88 -19.00
N GLU A 168 -4.41 7.60 -20.29
CA GLU A 168 -4.32 8.64 -21.33
C GLU A 168 -5.46 9.64 -21.20
N ARG A 169 -6.70 9.16 -21.03
CA ARG A 169 -7.86 10.02 -20.77
C ARG A 169 -7.69 10.86 -19.50
N TYR A 170 -7.28 10.26 -18.39
CA TYR A 170 -7.05 11.00 -17.13
C TYR A 170 -5.94 12.04 -17.27
N SER A 171 -4.90 11.75 -18.05
CA SER A 171 -3.81 12.71 -18.29
C SER A 171 -4.29 13.95 -19.06
N ASN A 172 -5.30 13.80 -19.92
CA ASN A 172 -5.92 14.90 -20.67
C ASN A 172 -6.99 15.66 -19.87
N ASP A 173 -7.66 15.00 -18.92
CA ASP A 173 -8.64 15.60 -18.01
C ASP A 173 -8.51 15.03 -16.59
N PRO A 174 -7.59 15.59 -15.77
CA PRO A 174 -7.28 15.06 -14.43
C PRO A 174 -8.31 15.45 -13.37
N SER A 175 -9.42 16.10 -13.74
CA SER A 175 -10.38 16.68 -12.80
C SER A 175 -11.44 15.70 -12.28
N ASN A 176 -11.56 14.51 -12.89
CA ASN A 176 -12.68 13.59 -12.64
C ASN A 176 -12.26 12.24 -12.02
N ASP A 177 -11.88 12.26 -10.74
CA ASP A 177 -11.40 11.05 -10.03
C ASP A 177 -12.47 9.96 -9.85
N ASN A 178 -13.76 10.34 -9.74
CA ASN A 178 -14.85 9.38 -9.67
C ASN A 178 -15.06 8.65 -11.01
N SER A 179 -14.88 9.34 -12.15
CA SER A 179 -14.88 8.67 -13.46
C SER A 179 -13.73 7.69 -13.56
N LEU A 180 -12.52 8.08 -13.14
CA LEU A 180 -11.36 7.20 -13.10
C LEU A 180 -11.65 5.93 -12.29
N TRP A 181 -12.17 6.07 -11.07
CA TRP A 181 -12.49 4.91 -10.23
C TRP A 181 -13.55 4.00 -10.88
N LYS A 182 -14.61 4.59 -11.45
CA LYS A 182 -15.67 3.85 -12.15
C LYS A 182 -15.14 3.07 -13.35
N GLU A 183 -14.26 3.66 -14.15
CA GLU A 183 -13.63 3.01 -15.29
C GLU A 183 -12.72 1.84 -14.86
N LEU A 184 -11.91 2.02 -13.81
CA LEU A 184 -11.09 0.95 -13.24
C LEU A 184 -11.94 -0.22 -12.71
N MET A 185 -13.06 0.08 -12.04
CA MET A 185 -14.00 -0.94 -11.56
C MET A 185 -14.62 -1.73 -12.71
N ALA A 186 -15.05 -1.06 -13.79
CA ALA A 186 -15.61 -1.72 -14.97
C ALA A 186 -14.60 -2.65 -15.67
N VAL A 187 -13.32 -2.28 -15.70
CA VAL A 187 -12.26 -3.19 -16.18
C VAL A 187 -12.15 -4.42 -15.27
N ALA A 188 -12.20 -4.22 -13.95
CA ALA A 188 -12.05 -5.28 -12.96
C ALA A 188 -13.24 -6.25 -12.86
N GLU A 189 -14.43 -5.88 -13.35
CA GLU A 189 -15.57 -6.80 -13.44
C GLU A 189 -15.28 -8.03 -14.30
N ASN A 190 -14.42 -7.87 -15.30
CA ASN A 190 -14.08 -8.92 -16.25
C ASN A 190 -12.77 -9.66 -15.91
N VAL A 191 -12.14 -9.35 -14.77
CA VAL A 191 -10.86 -9.93 -14.37
C VAL A 191 -10.95 -10.49 -12.94
N GLN A 192 -11.07 -11.81 -12.85
CA GLN A 192 -11.09 -12.49 -11.56
C GLN A 192 -9.77 -12.29 -10.81
N GLY A 193 -9.85 -12.12 -9.49
CA GLY A 193 -8.68 -11.89 -8.65
C GLY A 193 -8.20 -10.45 -8.62
N LEU A 194 -8.76 -9.53 -9.41
CA LEU A 194 -8.46 -8.10 -9.37
C LEU A 194 -9.35 -7.37 -8.34
N GLY A 195 -8.96 -7.46 -7.07
CA GLY A 195 -9.60 -6.73 -5.97
C GLY A 195 -9.25 -5.23 -5.89
N PRO A 196 -9.93 -4.47 -5.02
CA PRO A 196 -9.83 -3.01 -4.96
C PRO A 196 -8.43 -2.48 -4.68
N VAL A 197 -7.61 -3.18 -3.90
CA VAL A 197 -6.23 -2.72 -3.62
C VAL A 197 -5.34 -2.66 -4.86
N TYR A 198 -5.59 -3.51 -5.87
CA TYR A 198 -4.88 -3.41 -7.15
C TYR A 198 -5.37 -2.22 -7.96
N LEU A 199 -6.67 -1.92 -7.90
CA LEU A 199 -7.26 -0.75 -8.56
C LEU A 199 -6.77 0.55 -7.91
N ILE A 200 -6.71 0.60 -6.58
CA ILE A 200 -6.12 1.72 -5.83
C ILE A 200 -4.64 1.88 -6.21
N THR A 201 -3.90 0.78 -6.40
CA THR A 201 -2.50 0.87 -6.84
C THR A 201 -2.39 1.40 -8.27
N LEU A 202 -3.23 0.94 -9.21
CA LEU A 202 -3.28 1.51 -10.56
C LEU A 202 -3.65 2.99 -10.52
N MET A 203 -4.62 3.37 -9.67
CA MET A 203 -5.03 4.74 -9.45
C MET A 203 -3.89 5.60 -8.90
N PHE A 204 -3.10 5.10 -7.94
CA PHE A 204 -1.89 5.78 -7.45
C PHE A 204 -0.96 6.14 -8.62
N PHE A 205 -0.64 5.19 -9.49
CA PHE A 205 0.27 5.43 -10.62
C PHE A 205 -0.34 6.33 -11.71
N ILE A 206 -1.64 6.18 -12.00
CA ILE A 206 -2.34 7.01 -12.99
C ILE A 206 -2.42 8.47 -12.51
N THR A 207 -2.67 8.68 -11.22
CA THR A 207 -2.84 10.01 -10.61
C THR A 207 -1.55 10.60 -10.05
N LYS A 208 -0.40 9.98 -10.33
CA LYS A 208 0.92 10.41 -9.85
C LYS A 208 0.97 10.64 -8.34
N GLY A 209 0.43 9.69 -7.58
CA GLY A 209 0.49 9.71 -6.12
C GLY A 209 -0.57 10.57 -5.41
N LYS A 210 -1.50 11.22 -6.15
CA LYS A 210 -2.64 11.95 -5.54
C LYS A 210 -3.43 11.06 -4.58
N TYR A 211 -3.57 9.78 -4.90
CA TYR A 211 -4.26 8.77 -4.11
C TYR A 211 -3.25 7.74 -3.59
N PRO A 212 -3.11 7.56 -2.26
CA PRO A 212 -2.07 6.70 -1.69
C PRO A 212 -2.38 5.22 -1.91
N ILE A 213 -1.33 4.40 -1.93
CA ILE A 213 -1.49 2.95 -1.98
C ILE A 213 -2.03 2.48 -0.63
N TYR A 214 -3.09 1.68 -0.66
CA TYR A 214 -3.58 1.00 0.54
C TYR A 214 -2.78 -0.28 0.79
N ASP A 215 -2.25 -0.41 1.99
CA ASP A 215 -1.65 -1.63 2.52
C ASP A 215 -2.16 -1.88 3.94
N ARG A 216 -2.48 -3.13 4.25
CA ARG A 216 -3.01 -3.50 5.57
C ARG A 216 -2.00 -3.28 6.69
N PHE A 217 -0.71 -3.44 6.40
CA PHE A 217 0.35 -3.20 7.38
C PHE A 217 0.52 -1.70 7.62
N ALA A 218 0.47 -0.88 6.56
CA ALA A 218 0.45 0.57 6.72
C ALA A 218 -0.80 1.04 7.51
N MET A 219 -1.97 0.43 7.27
CA MET A 219 -3.16 0.70 8.08
C MET A 219 -2.97 0.28 9.55
N ALA A 220 -2.34 -0.87 9.81
CA ALA A 220 -2.04 -1.33 11.17
C ALA A 220 -1.11 -0.34 11.91
N ALA A 221 -0.09 0.17 11.22
CA ALA A 221 0.79 1.20 11.72
C ALA A 221 0.01 2.46 12.12
N LEU A 222 -0.84 2.98 11.23
CA LEU A 222 -1.64 4.19 11.50
C LEU A 222 -2.63 4.00 12.66
N LEU A 223 -3.31 2.85 12.75
CA LEU A 223 -4.21 2.54 13.87
C LEU A 223 -3.44 2.43 15.19
N SER A 224 -2.21 1.91 15.16
CA SER A 224 -1.36 1.80 16.34
C SER A 224 -0.86 3.18 16.80
N LEU A 225 -0.52 4.06 15.87
CA LEU A 225 -0.17 5.46 16.17
C LEU A 225 -1.37 6.20 16.79
N LEU A 226 -2.57 6.05 16.23
CA LEU A 226 -3.79 6.65 16.76
C LEU A 226 -4.14 6.14 18.16
N ALA A 227 -3.98 4.84 18.39
CA ALA A 227 -4.15 4.26 19.71
C ALA A 227 -3.17 4.88 20.72
N SER A 228 -1.89 5.04 20.35
CA SER A 228 -0.87 5.68 21.20
C SER A 228 -1.19 7.14 21.52
N GLU A 229 -1.61 7.93 20.53
CA GLU A 229 -2.04 9.32 20.76
C GLU A 229 -3.21 9.41 21.76
N ASN A 230 -4.07 8.39 21.78
CA ASN A 230 -5.21 8.29 22.68
C ASN A 230 -4.90 7.54 24.00
N GLY A 231 -3.62 7.39 24.34
CA GLY A 231 -3.17 6.83 25.63
C GLY A 231 -3.18 5.30 25.69
N TYR A 232 -3.34 4.60 24.57
CA TYR A 232 -3.25 3.15 24.50
C TYR A 232 -1.88 2.69 24.04
N ASN A 233 -1.29 1.78 24.79
CA ASN A 233 0.02 1.23 24.47
C ASN A 233 -0.09 -0.15 23.82
N LEU A 234 0.60 -0.34 22.70
CA LEU A 234 0.63 -1.56 21.89
C LEU A 234 2.05 -2.11 21.86
N PRO A 235 2.38 -3.12 22.68
CA PRO A 235 3.66 -3.80 22.63
C PRO A 235 3.93 -4.37 21.23
N HIS A 236 5.06 -4.00 20.64
CA HIS A 236 5.49 -4.50 19.32
C HIS A 236 5.67 -6.03 19.34
N ASP A 237 5.53 -6.70 18.19
CA ASP A 237 5.66 -8.16 17.96
C ASP A 237 4.66 -9.08 18.66
N GLU A 238 4.00 -8.62 19.73
CA GLU A 238 3.02 -9.38 20.52
C GLU A 238 1.58 -8.92 20.25
N SER A 239 1.37 -7.68 19.78
CA SER A 239 0.02 -7.15 19.60
C SER A 239 -0.63 -7.57 18.28
N ILE A 240 -1.95 -7.79 18.34
CA ILE A 240 -2.80 -8.07 17.17
C ILE A 240 -3.61 -6.82 16.87
N VAL A 241 -3.47 -6.27 15.66
CA VAL A 241 -4.24 -5.12 15.17
C VAL A 241 -5.26 -5.61 14.14
N ARG A 242 -6.55 -5.45 14.47
CA ARG A 242 -7.69 -5.83 13.62
C ARG A 242 -8.20 -4.60 12.86
N LYS A 243 -9.25 -4.81 12.04
CA LYS A 243 -9.83 -3.79 11.15
C LYS A 243 -8.86 -3.25 10.09
N THR A 244 -7.85 -4.02 9.78
CA THR A 244 -6.85 -3.79 8.71
C THR A 244 -7.22 -4.54 7.42
N SER A 245 -8.48 -4.97 7.28
CA SER A 245 -8.94 -5.72 6.10
C SER A 245 -8.70 -4.94 4.80
N LEU A 246 -8.74 -5.62 3.66
CA LEU A 246 -8.69 -4.93 2.37
C LEU A 246 -10.02 -4.21 2.13
N PRO A 247 -10.03 -3.02 1.49
CA PRO A 247 -11.27 -2.41 1.03
C PRO A 247 -12.07 -3.40 0.20
N GLU A 248 -13.35 -3.54 0.50
CA GLU A 248 -14.22 -4.45 -0.22
C GLU A 248 -14.51 -3.91 -1.62
N LYS A 249 -14.69 -4.82 -2.58
CA LYS A 249 -15.27 -4.49 -3.88
C LYS A 249 -16.76 -4.27 -3.67
N SER A 250 -17.11 -3.22 -2.91
CA SER A 250 -18.50 -2.79 -2.86
C SER A 250 -18.90 -2.44 -4.30
N GLY A 251 -20.12 -2.76 -4.73
CA GLY A 251 -20.62 -2.34 -6.05
C GLY A 251 -20.71 -0.82 -6.22
N SER A 252 -20.10 -0.04 -5.32
CA SER A 252 -20.03 1.40 -5.41
C SER A 252 -18.98 1.82 -6.44
N THR A 253 -19.44 2.63 -7.38
CA THR A 253 -18.66 3.33 -8.38
C THR A 253 -18.09 4.65 -7.86
N GLU A 254 -18.29 4.98 -6.58
CA GLU A 254 -17.82 6.21 -5.94
C GLU A 254 -16.68 5.89 -4.96
N LEU A 255 -15.52 6.50 -5.17
CA LEU A 255 -14.35 6.29 -4.32
C LEU A 255 -14.62 6.72 -2.87
N SER A 256 -15.43 7.77 -2.68
CA SER A 256 -15.86 8.29 -1.39
C SER A 256 -16.63 7.29 -0.53
N ARG A 257 -17.17 6.21 -1.12
CA ARG A 257 -17.88 5.16 -0.36
C ARG A 257 -16.95 4.06 0.16
N LEU A 258 -15.66 4.08 -0.19
CA LEU A 258 -14.66 3.19 0.39
C LEU A 258 -14.26 3.69 1.78
N LYS A 259 -15.15 3.52 2.77
CA LYS A 259 -14.96 4.03 4.14
C LYS A 259 -13.59 3.70 4.73
N LEU A 260 -13.12 2.47 4.57
CA LEU A 260 -11.82 2.04 5.08
C LEU A 260 -10.65 2.78 4.41
N TYR A 261 -10.76 3.04 3.10
CA TYR A 261 -9.75 3.77 2.35
C TYR A 261 -9.75 5.27 2.70
N ASN A 262 -10.93 5.87 2.91
CA ASN A 262 -11.02 7.26 3.35
C ASN A 262 -10.52 7.46 4.78
N ASN A 263 -10.75 6.49 5.67
CA ASN A 263 -10.16 6.48 7.00
C ASN A 263 -8.63 6.42 6.92
N TYR A 264 -8.09 5.57 6.03
CA TYR A 264 -6.65 5.47 5.78
C TYR A 264 -6.05 6.82 5.32
N ILE A 265 -6.68 7.49 4.34
CA ILE A 265 -6.25 8.83 3.89
C ILE A 265 -6.34 9.86 5.03
N GLY A 266 -7.42 9.84 5.81
CA GLY A 266 -7.57 10.75 6.96
C GLY A 266 -6.46 10.57 7.99
N LEU A 267 -6.08 9.33 8.30
CA LEU A 267 -4.99 9.03 9.23
C LEU A 267 -3.63 9.46 8.67
N LEU A 268 -3.39 9.30 7.36
CA LEU A 268 -2.19 9.83 6.71
C LEU A 268 -2.10 11.35 6.86
N HIS A 269 -3.20 12.08 6.64
CA HIS A 269 -3.21 13.53 6.85
C HIS A 269 -3.03 13.93 8.31
N HIS A 270 -3.65 13.21 9.22
CA HIS A 270 -3.57 13.49 10.65
C HIS A 270 -2.12 13.41 11.15
N PHE A 271 -1.38 12.33 10.82
CA PHE A 271 -0.01 12.16 11.31
C PHE A 271 1.07 12.84 10.45
N PHE A 272 0.84 12.95 9.13
CA PHE A 272 1.88 13.34 8.17
C PHE A 272 1.50 14.59 7.34
N GLY A 273 0.33 15.18 7.55
CA GLY A 273 -0.13 16.34 6.79
C GLY A 273 -0.24 16.04 5.29
N GLN A 274 0.41 16.86 4.45
CA GLN A 274 0.52 16.62 3.01
C GLN A 274 1.83 15.90 2.63
N ASN A 275 2.73 15.66 3.58
CA ASN A 275 4.07 15.12 3.30
C ASN A 275 4.02 13.69 2.74
N TRP A 276 3.00 12.90 3.08
CA TRP A 276 2.82 11.54 2.57
C TRP A 276 2.66 11.48 1.04
N LYS A 277 2.31 12.61 0.39
CA LYS A 277 2.21 12.71 -1.08
C LYS A 277 3.56 12.92 -1.76
N ASN A 278 4.52 13.48 -1.04
CA ASN A 278 5.75 14.01 -1.62
C ASN A 278 6.85 12.94 -1.75
N ASP A 279 6.76 11.84 -0.98
CA ASP A 279 7.74 10.76 -1.02
C ASP A 279 7.15 9.43 -0.52
N ARG A 280 7.66 8.33 -1.06
CA ARG A 280 7.42 6.95 -0.64
C ARG A 280 7.99 6.63 0.74
N GLU A 281 8.88 7.45 1.30
CA GLU A 281 9.52 7.19 2.59
C GLU A 281 8.52 6.98 3.74
N ILE A 282 7.42 7.75 3.78
CA ILE A 282 6.37 7.58 4.80
C ILE A 282 5.68 6.22 4.64
N ASP A 283 5.33 5.85 3.41
CA ASP A 283 4.71 4.55 3.13
C ASP A 283 5.65 3.39 3.48
N GLN A 284 6.95 3.51 3.15
CA GLN A 284 7.97 2.52 3.49
C GLN A 284 8.11 2.35 5.00
N ALA A 285 8.16 3.45 5.76
CA ALA A 285 8.22 3.43 7.22
C ALA A 285 6.93 2.83 7.83
N LEU A 286 5.75 3.22 7.34
CA LEU A 286 4.46 2.65 7.77
C LEU A 286 4.39 1.16 7.47
N TRP A 287 4.85 0.74 6.30
CA TRP A 287 4.90 -0.67 5.92
C TRP A 287 5.80 -1.46 6.87
N VAL A 288 7.01 -0.95 7.15
CA VAL A 288 7.95 -1.60 8.10
C VAL A 288 7.35 -1.66 9.49
N TYR A 289 6.89 -0.54 10.03
CA TYR A 289 6.33 -0.48 11.38
C TYR A 289 5.10 -1.39 11.52
N GLY A 290 4.25 -1.42 10.50
CA GLY A 290 3.09 -2.30 10.44
C GLY A 290 3.42 -3.78 10.59
N HIS A 291 4.61 -4.22 10.16
CA HIS A 291 5.05 -5.60 10.28
C HIS A 291 5.49 -6.01 11.70
N TYR A 292 5.55 -5.09 12.66
CA TYR A 292 5.62 -5.46 14.08
C TYR A 292 4.31 -6.06 14.59
N PHE A 293 3.18 -5.83 13.91
CA PHE A 293 1.88 -6.26 14.40
C PHE A 293 1.42 -7.53 13.70
N ASP A 294 0.64 -8.33 14.42
CA ASP A 294 -0.19 -9.33 13.77
C ASP A 294 -1.41 -8.66 13.15
N VAL A 295 -1.58 -8.83 11.85
CA VAL A 295 -2.73 -8.30 11.12
C VAL A 295 -3.57 -9.48 10.65
N GLN A 296 -4.84 -9.48 11.04
CA GLN A 296 -5.75 -10.56 10.69
C GLN A 296 -5.89 -10.64 9.15
N GLN A 297 -5.74 -11.84 8.57
CA GLN A 297 -5.81 -12.06 7.12
C GLN A 297 -7.24 -12.06 6.58
#